data_AF-A0A1A8N0E7-F1
#
_entry.id   AF-A0A1A8N0E7-F1
#
_cell.length_a   1.000
_cell.length_b   1.000
_cell.length_c   1.000
_cell.angle_alpha   90.00
_cell.angle_beta   90.00
_cell.angle_gamma   90.00
#
_symmetry.space_group_name_H-M   'P 1'
#
loop_
_entity.id
_entity.type
_entity.pdbx_description
1 polymer ?
#
loop_
_entity_poly.entity_id
_entity_poly.type
_entity_poly.pdbx_seq_one_letter_code
_entity_poly.pdbx_strand_id
1 'polypeptide(L)'
;MAAIMSCKNAMAKTIIGVDTNPQKFEKARLFGATECINPNDGSKSIQEVLVEKTNGGVDVALECVGKPDVMILMGRTLKGTYFTGWKSVLGVLKLVDDYMSKKLKLDEFITHTLLLNEINTAFNPLEN
;
A
#
# COMPACT_ATOMS: atom_id res chain seq x y z
N MET A 1 1.49 0.80 1.85
CA MET A 1 2.82 1.36 1.49
C MET A 1 3.71 0.35 0.74
N ALA A 2 3.91 -0.88 1.21
CA ALA A 2 4.74 -1.87 0.49
C ALA A 2 4.26 -2.20 -0.95
N ALA A 3 2.94 -2.21 -1.19
CA ALA A 3 2.36 -2.37 -2.53
C ALA A 3 2.80 -1.24 -3.49
N ILE A 4 2.79 0.01 -3.03
CA ILE A 4 3.25 1.18 -3.80
C ILE A 4 4.72 1.02 -4.21
N MET A 5 5.58 0.65 -3.24
CA MET A 5 6.99 0.41 -3.50
C MET A 5 7.19 -0.72 -4.52
N SER A 6 6.39 -1.78 -4.44
CA SER A 6 6.42 -2.90 -5.39
C SER A 6 6.02 -2.46 -6.80
N CYS A 7 4.94 -1.68 -6.94
CA CYS A 7 4.52 -1.09 -8.22
C CYS A 7 5.61 -0.17 -8.80
N LYS A 8 6.25 0.63 -7.96
CA LYS A 8 7.35 1.52 -8.39
C LYS A 8 8.53 0.71 -8.90
N ASN A 9 8.92 -0.35 -8.20
CA ASN A 9 10.00 -1.25 -8.61
C ASN A 9 9.65 -2.03 -9.88
N ALA A 10 8.37 -2.32 -10.10
CA ALA A 10 7.84 -2.89 -11.35
C ALA A 10 7.68 -1.85 -12.47
N MET A 11 8.15 -0.61 -12.28
CA MET A 11 8.11 0.49 -13.25
C MET A 11 6.69 0.93 -13.65
N ALA A 12 5.70 0.78 -12.75
CA ALA A 12 4.38 1.34 -12.98
C ALA A 12 4.46 2.87 -13.17
N LYS A 13 3.89 3.35 -14.28
CA LYS A 13 3.93 4.77 -14.66
C LYS A 13 3.06 5.64 -13.75
N THR A 14 1.85 5.15 -13.45
CA THR A 14 0.87 5.84 -12.61
C THR A 14 0.56 4.96 -11.41
N ILE A 15 0.72 5.51 -10.20
CA ILE A 15 0.46 4.82 -8.95
C ILE A 15 -0.43 5.72 -8.09
N ILE A 16 -1.71 5.37 -7.98
CA ILE A 16 -2.72 6.14 -7.26
C ILE A 16 -2.89 5.54 -5.87
N GLY A 17 -2.44 6.26 -4.83
CA GLY A 17 -2.71 5.91 -3.44
C GLY A 17 -4.11 6.37 -3.03
N VAL A 18 -4.93 5.47 -2.49
CA VAL A 18 -6.26 5.79 -1.97
C VAL A 18 -6.30 5.48 -0.49
N ASP A 19 -6.60 6.47 0.34
CA ASP A 19 -6.79 6.29 1.80
C ASP A 19 -7.71 7.38 2.33
N THR A 20 -8.49 7.08 3.36
CA THR A 20 -9.36 8.07 4.02
C THR A 20 -8.59 9.00 4.95
N ASN A 21 -7.37 8.62 5.37
CA ASN A 21 -6.50 9.46 6.19
C ASN A 21 -5.47 10.19 5.30
N PRO A 22 -5.64 11.50 5.06
CA PRO A 22 -4.74 12.27 4.20
C PRO A 22 -3.32 12.41 4.77
N GLN A 23 -3.12 12.24 6.08
CA GLN A 23 -1.78 12.29 6.70
C GLN A 23 -0.85 11.20 6.15
N LYS A 24 -1.41 10.11 5.61
CA LYS A 24 -0.62 9.03 5.01
C LYS A 24 -0.10 9.38 3.61
N PHE A 25 -0.60 10.43 2.96
CA PHE A 25 -0.29 10.72 1.56
C PHE A 25 1.14 11.17 1.33
N GLU A 26 1.73 11.93 2.25
CA GLU A 26 3.14 12.30 2.16
C GLU A 26 4.02 11.04 2.16
N LYS A 27 3.76 10.12 3.09
CA LYS A 27 4.45 8.84 3.17
C LYS A 27 4.17 7.96 1.93
N ALA A 28 2.94 7.95 1.42
CA ALA A 28 2.61 7.23 0.19
C ALA A 28 3.45 7.72 -1.02
N ARG A 29 3.62 9.05 -1.15
CA ARG A 29 4.46 9.65 -2.19
C ARG A 29 5.94 9.30 -2.02
N LEU A 30 6.45 9.30 -0.79
CA LEU A 30 7.81 8.85 -0.47
C LEU A 30 8.10 7.42 -0.96
N PHE A 31 7.12 6.52 -0.87
CA PHE A 31 7.21 5.15 -1.35
C PHE A 31 6.99 4.98 -2.86
N GLY A 32 6.57 6.04 -3.57
CA GLY A 32 6.47 6.06 -5.03
C GLY A 32 5.08 6.32 -5.59
N ALA A 33 4.08 6.64 -4.77
CA ALA A 33 2.77 7.05 -5.30
C ALA A 33 2.92 8.34 -6.11
N THR A 34 2.38 8.34 -7.34
CA THR A 34 2.39 9.53 -8.20
C THR A 34 1.26 10.47 -7.80
N GLU A 35 0.15 9.92 -7.34
CA GLU A 35 -1.06 10.65 -6.96
C GLU A 35 -1.67 10.05 -5.71
N CYS A 36 -2.42 10.85 -4.95
CA CYS A 36 -3.17 10.37 -3.80
C CYS A 36 -4.58 10.95 -3.83
N ILE A 37 -5.57 10.15 -3.43
CA ILE A 37 -6.98 10.52 -3.42
C ILE A 37 -7.58 10.12 -2.07
N ASN A 38 -8.30 11.04 -1.45
CA ASN A 38 -9.17 10.75 -0.30
C ASN A 38 -10.60 10.54 -0.81
N PRO A 39 -11.21 9.36 -0.62
CA PRO A 39 -12.59 9.11 -1.02
C PRO A 39 -13.62 10.07 -0.38
N ASN A 40 -13.28 10.69 0.75
CA ASN A 40 -14.18 11.59 1.49
C ASN A 40 -14.18 13.03 0.96
N ASP A 41 -13.29 13.40 0.03
CA ASP A 41 -13.17 14.78 -0.48
C ASP A 41 -14.22 15.13 -1.55
N GLY A 42 -15.08 14.19 -1.93
CA GLY A 42 -16.10 14.37 -2.96
C GLY A 42 -17.35 13.54 -2.73
N SER A 43 -18.36 13.75 -3.56
CA SER A 43 -19.64 13.02 -3.52
C SER A 43 -19.67 11.78 -4.42
N LYS A 44 -18.75 11.68 -5.38
CA LYS A 44 -18.64 10.54 -6.29
C LYS A 44 -18.02 9.34 -5.60
N SER A 45 -18.38 8.15 -6.04
CA SER A 45 -17.71 6.94 -5.61
C SER A 45 -16.25 6.94 -6.08
N ILE A 46 -15.35 6.29 -5.33
CA ILE A 46 -13.93 6.24 -5.69
C ILE A 46 -13.72 5.57 -7.06
N GLN A 47 -14.59 4.64 -7.44
CA GLN A 47 -14.57 3.96 -8.73
C GLN A 47 -14.83 4.93 -9.87
N GLU A 48 -15.86 5.76 -9.76
CA GLU A 48 -16.17 6.79 -10.76
C GLU A 48 -15.01 7.77 -10.91
N VAL A 49 -14.46 8.24 -9.79
CA VAL A 49 -13.29 9.13 -9.79
C VAL A 49 -12.12 8.48 -10.52
N LEU A 50 -11.84 7.20 -10.26
CA LEU A 50 -10.76 6.48 -10.93
C LEU A 50 -11.05 6.27 -12.42
N VAL A 51 -12.27 5.88 -12.80
CA VAL A 51 -12.67 5.65 -14.20
C VAL A 51 -12.55 6.93 -15.02
N GLU A 52 -13.08 8.04 -14.51
CA GLU A 52 -13.00 9.35 -15.17
C GLU A 52 -11.54 9.79 -15.34
N LYS A 53 -10.73 9.60 -14.30
CA LYS A 53 -9.34 10.04 -14.28
C LYS A 53 -8.42 9.21 -15.18
N THR A 54 -8.71 7.92 -15.32
CA THR A 54 -7.86 6.98 -16.08
C THR A 54 -8.44 6.64 -17.45
N ASN A 55 -9.56 7.28 -17.83
CA ASN A 55 -10.27 7.03 -19.08
C ASN A 55 -10.65 5.54 -19.27
N GLY A 56 -11.18 4.92 -18.20
CA GLY A 56 -11.68 3.53 -18.25
C GLY A 56 -11.32 2.63 -17.08
N GLY A 57 -10.54 3.10 -16.10
CA GLY A 57 -10.12 2.35 -14.92
C GLY A 57 -8.61 2.08 -14.90
N VAL A 58 -8.14 1.51 -13.79
CA VAL A 58 -6.73 1.12 -13.61
C VAL A 58 -6.47 -0.27 -14.18
N ASP A 59 -5.24 -0.52 -14.64
CA ASP A 59 -4.82 -1.84 -15.13
C ASP A 59 -4.81 -2.89 -14.01
N VAL A 60 -4.38 -2.47 -12.82
CA VAL A 60 -4.30 -3.31 -11.61
C VAL A 60 -4.75 -2.48 -10.41
N ALA A 61 -5.66 -3.04 -9.61
CA ALA A 61 -6.04 -2.51 -8.31
C ALA A 61 -5.60 -3.47 -7.21
N LEU A 62 -5.05 -2.92 -6.13
CA LEU A 62 -4.58 -3.67 -4.97
C LEU A 62 -5.35 -3.21 -3.74
N GLU A 63 -6.20 -4.08 -3.20
CA GLU A 63 -6.90 -3.86 -1.94
C GLU A 63 -5.94 -4.20 -0.78
N CYS A 64 -5.78 -3.27 0.16
CA CYS A 64 -4.81 -3.38 1.26
C CYS A 64 -5.38 -2.87 2.60
N VAL A 65 -6.71 -2.81 2.74
CA VAL A 65 -7.44 -2.40 3.95
C VAL A 65 -8.15 -3.59 4.59
N GLY A 66 -8.56 -4.58 3.80
CA GLY A 66 -9.33 -5.74 4.25
C GLY A 66 -10.84 -5.50 4.31
N LYS A 67 -11.36 -4.53 3.53
CA LYS A 67 -12.79 -4.25 3.43
C LYS A 67 -13.41 -4.97 2.21
N PRO A 68 -14.35 -5.92 2.40
CA PRO A 68 -14.97 -6.66 1.30
C PRO A 68 -15.62 -5.77 0.24
N ASP A 69 -16.29 -4.70 0.68
CA ASP A 69 -16.99 -3.76 -0.21
C ASP A 69 -16.03 -3.10 -1.21
N VAL A 70 -14.79 -2.82 -0.78
CA VAL A 70 -13.76 -2.21 -1.64
C VAL A 70 -13.27 -3.21 -2.69
N MET A 71 -13.19 -4.49 -2.35
CA MET A 71 -12.64 -5.55 -3.20
C MET A 71 -13.54 -5.88 -4.40
N ILE A 72 -14.86 -5.87 -4.22
CA ILE A 72 -15.84 -6.19 -5.27
C ILE A 72 -15.85 -5.13 -6.38
N LEU A 73 -15.45 -3.91 -6.05
CA LEU A 73 -15.63 -2.73 -6.91
C LEU A 73 -14.45 -2.41 -7.82
N MET A 74 -13.34 -3.17 -7.77
CA MET A 74 -12.05 -2.73 -8.32
C MET A 74 -11.47 -3.56 -9.49
N GLY A 75 -12.25 -4.38 -10.20
CA GLY A 75 -11.74 -5.00 -11.43
C GLY A 75 -12.57 -6.13 -12.02
N ARG A 76 -12.13 -6.65 -13.18
CA ARG A 76 -12.79 -7.75 -13.90
C ARG A 76 -12.32 -9.14 -13.45
N THR A 77 -11.12 -9.25 -12.88
CA THR A 77 -10.52 -10.50 -12.41
C THR A 77 -10.05 -10.33 -10.98
N LEU A 78 -10.55 -11.18 -10.09
CA LEU A 78 -10.19 -11.19 -8.69
C LEU A 78 -9.08 -12.21 -8.44
N LYS A 79 -7.94 -11.75 -7.92
CA LYS A 79 -6.84 -12.60 -7.47
C LYS A 79 -6.50 -12.27 -6.03
N GLY A 80 -6.35 -13.31 -5.22
CA GLY A 80 -5.86 -13.20 -3.85
C GLY A 80 -4.39 -13.58 -3.77
N THR A 81 -3.71 -13.13 -2.72
CA THR A 81 -2.38 -13.60 -2.37
C THR A 81 -2.28 -13.84 -0.88
N TYR A 82 -1.58 -14.91 -0.50
CA TYR A 82 -1.12 -15.12 0.87
C TYR A 82 0.39 -14.92 0.89
N PHE A 83 0.88 -14.08 1.82
CA PHE A 83 2.31 -13.74 1.95
C PHE A 83 2.96 -13.36 0.60
N THR A 84 2.27 -12.55 -0.21
CA THR A 84 2.67 -12.09 -1.55
C THR A 84 3.15 -13.20 -2.52
N GLY A 85 2.78 -14.47 -2.27
CA GLY A 85 3.12 -15.62 -3.10
C GLY A 85 4.54 -16.17 -2.87
N TRP A 86 5.24 -15.73 -1.83
CA TRP A 86 6.63 -16.13 -1.61
C TRP A 86 6.74 -17.52 -0.98
N LYS A 87 7.73 -18.29 -1.45
CA LYS A 87 8.23 -19.47 -0.73
C LYS A 87 9.06 -18.97 0.45
N SER A 88 8.48 -18.97 1.65
CA SER A 88 9.01 -18.30 2.85
C SER A 88 10.53 -18.43 3.03
N VAL A 89 11.05 -19.66 3.15
CA VAL A 89 12.48 -19.93 3.43
C VAL A 89 13.41 -19.25 2.41
N LEU A 90 13.09 -19.35 1.12
CA LEU A 90 13.93 -18.78 0.06
C LEU A 90 13.63 -17.29 -0.16
N GLY A 91 12.38 -16.89 0.02
CA GLY A 91 11.92 -15.53 -0.23
C GLY A 91 12.41 -14.53 0.80
N VAL A 92 12.39 -14.90 2.08
CA VAL A 92 12.84 -14.03 3.16
C VAL A 92 14.34 -13.75 3.04
N LEU A 93 15.16 -14.76 2.71
CA LEU A 93 16.60 -14.57 2.50
C LEU A 93 16.88 -13.54 1.40
N LYS A 94 16.17 -13.64 0.28
CA LYS A 94 16.28 -12.67 -0.81
C LYS A 94 15.84 -11.27 -0.41
N LEU A 95 14.79 -11.14 0.41
CA LEU A 95 14.33 -9.84 0.92
C LEU A 95 15.37 -9.18 1.83
N VAL A 96 16.08 -9.97 2.64
CA VAL A 96 17.21 -9.47 3.44
C VAL A 96 18.31 -8.96 2.52
N ASP A 97 18.70 -9.70 1.48
CA ASP A 97 19.71 -9.26 0.51
C ASP A 97 19.30 -7.97 -0.21
N ASP A 98 18.04 -7.87 -0.62
CA ASP A 98 17.49 -6.68 -1.28
C ASP A 98 17.42 -5.47 -0.32
N TYR A 99 17.21 -5.69 0.98
CA TYR A 99 17.33 -4.64 2.00
C TYR A 99 18.79 -4.21 2.20
N MET A 100 19.71 -5.16 2.40
CA MET A 100 21.13 -4.87 2.62
C MET A 100 21.78 -4.16 1.42
N SER A 101 21.32 -4.47 0.20
CA SER A 101 21.74 -3.79 -1.03
C SER A 101 21.03 -2.45 -1.28
N LYS A 102 20.23 -1.95 -0.32
CA LYS A 102 19.48 -0.68 -0.39
C LYS A 102 18.45 -0.60 -1.52
N LYS A 103 18.00 -1.75 -2.05
CA LYS A 103 16.89 -1.81 -3.03
C LYS A 103 15.53 -1.62 -2.36
N LEU A 104 15.42 -1.94 -1.07
CA LEU A 104 14.19 -1.80 -0.28
C LEU A 104 14.36 -0.69 0.76
N LYS A 105 13.37 0.21 0.83
CA LYS A 105 13.30 1.29 1.84
C LYS A 105 12.59 0.79 3.11
N LEU A 106 13.19 -0.17 3.81
CA LEU A 106 12.54 -0.78 4.98
C LEU A 106 12.53 0.14 6.20
N ASP A 107 13.59 0.92 6.41
CA ASP A 107 13.73 1.80 7.58
C ASP A 107 12.60 2.83 7.67
N GLU A 108 12.11 3.29 6.51
CA GLU A 108 10.99 4.22 6.39
C GLU A 108 9.66 3.65 6.95
N PHE A 109 9.55 2.33 7.12
CA PHE A 109 8.38 1.72 7.75
C PHE A 109 8.41 1.80 9.27
N ILE A 110 9.59 1.97 9.88
CA ILE A 110 9.75 2.06 11.33
C ILE A 110 9.39 3.47 11.78
N THR A 111 8.21 3.64 12.39
CA THR A 111 7.76 4.95 12.91
C THR A 111 8.07 5.15 14.38
N HIS A 112 8.12 4.06 15.16
CA HIS A 112 8.36 4.07 16.60
C HIS A 112 9.30 2.92 16.97
N THR A 113 10.16 3.15 17.94
CA THR A 113 11.00 2.11 18.58
C THR A 113 10.70 2.14 20.07
N LEU A 114 10.34 1.00 20.63
CA LEU A 114 9.94 0.83 22.02
C LEU A 114 10.73 -0.32 22.64
N LEU A 115 10.89 -0.30 23.96
CA LEU A 115 11.47 -1.41 24.69
C LEU A 115 10.44 -2.52 24.89
N LEU A 116 10.90 -3.76 25.09
CA LEU A 116 10.02 -4.92 25.24
C LEU A 116 9.09 -4.81 26.46
N ASN A 117 9.53 -4.16 27.54
CA ASN A 117 8.69 -3.89 28.72
C ASN A 117 7.55 -2.88 28.44
N GLU A 118 7.61 -2.16 27.32
CA GLU A 118 6.59 -1.21 26.87
C GLU A 118 5.64 -1.83 25.83
N ILE A 119 5.66 -3.15 25.62
CA ILE A 119 4.87 -3.82 24.57
C ILE A 119 3.37 -3.46 24.60
N ASN A 120 2.80 -3.25 25.78
CA ASN A 120 1.38 -2.90 25.90
C ASN A 120 1.08 -1.46 25.44
N THR A 121 2.04 -0.54 25.51
CA THR A 121 1.84 0.83 25.00
C THR A 121 2.03 0.90 23.49
N ALA A 122 2.67 -0.09 22.88
CA ALA A 122 2.88 -0.19 21.43
C ALA A 122 1.57 -0.32 20.63
N PHE A 123 0.45 -0.65 21.28
CA PHE A 123 -0.87 -0.71 20.64
C PHE A 123 -1.50 0.68 20.44
N ASN A 124 -1.18 1.67 21.27
CA ASN A 124 -1.82 3.00 21.19
C ASN A 124 -1.58 3.70 19.83
N PRO A 125 -0.37 3.67 19.24
CA PRO A 125 -0.16 4.26 17.92
C PRO A 125 -0.84 3.51 16.77
N LEU A 126 -1.40 2.30 16.97
CA LEU A 126 -2.09 1.53 15.92
C LEU A 126 -3.57 1.94 15.76
N GLU A 127 -4.16 2.56 16.78
CA GLU A 127 -5.59 2.92 16.79
C GLU A 127 -5.89 4.25 16.09
N ASN A 128 -4.86 5.04 15.79
CA ASN A 128 -4.94 6.40 15.20
C ASN A 128 -4.38 6.42 13.76
#